data_AF-A0AA37KJE5-F1
#
_entry.id   AF-A0AA37KJE5-F1
#
_cell.length_a   1.000
_cell.length_b   1.000
_cell.length_c   1.000
_cell.angle_alpha   90.00
_cell.angle_beta   90.00
_cell.angle_gamma   90.00
#
_symmetry.space_group_name_H-M   'P 1'
#
loop_
_entity.id
_entity.type
_entity.pdbx_description
1 polymer ?
#
loop_
_entity_poly.entity_id
_entity_poly.type
_entity_poly.pdbx_seq_one_letter_code
_entity_poly.pdbx_strand_id
1 'polypeptide(L)'
;MKLKSMMKRLVNLLVAFILSVNCISAQNLTRWVNPFIGTGAVQSSLSGNNYPGATVPFGMVQLSPDTREAPDWAQASGYDYNDSIIYGFSHTRLSGTGASDFIDILLFPTISDKRKSTFTHQHEQARPGYYQVLLKDEKIQAELTASVHVGVHCYTCSDGDQLKLWLDLDHSANKGSWNRRIIQSQLRMVSPTVVEGYRIITGWAKLRKIYFHLEFSQPVLSNQLYDGNRMYENTPVINGTELRGLFCFDKKWNKELICKVALSPVSIENARLNMATEVPGWDFEYIARAAETSWEKELKKIIIQGTDLQKKIFYTALYHTMVQPNTMSDVNGEYMASDYVTRSVAKGEVHYSTFSLWDTFRAAHPLYTLIHTHRIPDFVKSMMRQYDYYGYLPVWQLWGQDNYCMIGNHSIPVIVDAVLKGVAGVDEEKAYEAVFNSSIVSHPNSPFEVWEKYGYMPENIQTQSVSITLEQAFDDWCVAQLAKRLGKEKDYNHFMKRSAFYRNLFNSKTGFFQPKNDKGEWIEPFDPYKYGANGGYPFTEGNAWQYFWYVPQNIPDLISLTGGNKAFLCRKVGYILYG
;
A
#
# COMPACT_ATOMS: atom_id res chain seq x y z
N MET A 1 8.06 -45.22 47.78
CA MET A 1 7.21 -45.40 46.57
C MET A 1 6.58 -44.10 46.06
N LYS A 2 6.07 -43.21 46.93
CA LYS A 2 5.43 -41.93 46.53
C LYS A 2 6.36 -40.94 45.79
N LEU A 3 7.63 -40.82 46.19
CA LEU A 3 8.58 -39.87 45.57
C LEU A 3 8.90 -40.20 44.09
N LYS A 4 9.09 -41.50 43.77
CA LYS A 4 9.31 -41.96 42.39
C LYS A 4 8.11 -41.71 41.48
N SER A 5 6.89 -41.84 42.01
CA SER A 5 5.64 -41.54 41.28
C SER A 5 5.51 -40.04 40.97
N MET A 6 5.87 -39.18 41.93
CA MET A 6 5.82 -37.73 41.78
C MET A 6 6.85 -37.20 40.76
N MET A 7 8.09 -37.72 40.79
CA MET A 7 9.10 -37.41 39.79
C MET A 7 8.69 -37.86 38.39
N LYS A 8 8.07 -39.05 38.26
CA LYS A 8 7.57 -39.54 36.96
C LYS A 8 6.45 -38.66 36.40
N ARG A 9 5.57 -38.12 37.25
CA ARG A 9 4.54 -37.14 36.84
C ARG A 9 5.13 -35.80 36.43
N LEU A 10 6.14 -35.30 37.14
CA LEU A 10 6.85 -34.07 36.79
C LEU A 10 7.61 -34.19 35.47
N VAL A 11 8.29 -35.32 35.24
CA VAL A 11 8.95 -35.60 33.95
C VAL A 11 7.93 -35.72 32.82
N ASN A 12 6.79 -36.39 33.04
CA ASN A 12 5.75 -36.49 32.02
C ASN A 12 5.08 -35.13 31.72
N LEU A 13 4.91 -34.26 32.73
CA LEU A 13 4.41 -32.90 32.53
C LEU A 13 5.43 -32.02 31.79
N LEU A 14 6.72 -32.15 32.12
CA LEU A 14 7.80 -31.45 31.43
C LEU A 14 7.93 -31.92 29.96
N VAL A 15 7.84 -33.22 29.70
CA VAL A 15 7.85 -33.81 28.36
C VAL A 15 6.60 -33.39 27.57
N ALA A 16 5.42 -33.37 28.19
CA ALA A 16 4.20 -32.88 27.56
C ALA A 16 4.26 -31.37 27.26
N PHE A 17 4.88 -30.58 28.13
CA PHE A 17 5.13 -29.15 27.91
C PHE A 17 6.16 -28.90 26.80
N ILE A 18 7.24 -29.68 26.75
CA ILE A 18 8.24 -29.60 25.67
C ILE A 18 7.64 -30.05 24.34
N LEU A 19 6.79 -31.09 24.33
CA LEU A 19 6.09 -31.55 23.13
C LEU A 19 5.03 -30.55 22.65
N SER A 20 4.31 -29.89 23.55
CA SER A 20 3.33 -28.86 23.17
C SER A 20 4.00 -27.60 22.65
N VAL A 21 5.11 -27.15 23.24
CA VAL A 21 5.91 -26.02 22.75
C VAL A 21 6.53 -26.33 21.38
N ASN A 22 7.01 -27.55 21.14
CA ASN A 22 7.52 -27.96 19.82
C ASN A 22 6.41 -28.11 18.76
N CYS A 23 5.23 -28.62 19.12
CA CYS A 23 4.09 -28.68 18.19
C CYS A 23 3.55 -27.29 17.83
N ILE A 24 3.63 -26.31 18.74
CA ILE A 24 3.28 -24.91 18.47
C ILE A 24 4.34 -24.25 17.57
N SER A 25 5.63 -24.57 17.77
CA SER A 25 6.73 -24.09 16.92
C SER A 25 6.78 -24.71 15.51
N ALA A 26 6.04 -25.81 15.27
CA ALA A 26 6.01 -26.55 14.00
C ALA A 26 4.84 -26.19 13.07
N GLN A 27 4.00 -25.21 13.43
CA GLN A 27 2.92 -24.77 12.53
C GLN A 27 3.49 -23.88 11.43
N ASN A 28 3.48 -24.36 10.18
CA ASN A 28 3.58 -23.52 9.00
C ASN A 28 2.31 -22.65 8.95
N LEU A 29 2.44 -21.34 9.16
CA LEU A 29 1.34 -20.38 9.21
C LEU A 29 1.00 -19.82 7.83
N THR A 30 1.96 -19.77 6.91
CA THR A 30 1.76 -19.33 5.52
C THR A 30 0.65 -20.13 4.83
N ARG A 31 0.46 -21.42 5.15
CA ARG A 31 -0.65 -22.25 4.62
C ARG A 31 -2.06 -21.70 4.90
N TRP A 32 -2.22 -20.84 5.91
CA TRP A 32 -3.51 -20.26 6.24
C TRP A 32 -3.83 -19.03 5.41
N VAL A 33 -2.83 -18.42 4.78
CA VAL A 33 -3.04 -17.23 3.96
C VAL A 33 -3.64 -17.64 2.63
N ASN A 34 -4.70 -16.96 2.22
CA ASN A 34 -5.29 -17.08 0.89
C ASN A 34 -5.26 -15.72 0.18
N PRO A 35 -4.26 -15.45 -0.69
CA PRO A 35 -4.14 -14.17 -1.39
C PRO A 35 -5.34 -13.79 -2.27
N PHE A 36 -6.23 -14.72 -2.62
CA PHE A 36 -7.45 -14.43 -3.37
C PHE A 36 -8.57 -13.76 -2.55
N ILE A 37 -8.44 -13.67 -1.21
CA ILE A 37 -9.48 -13.02 -0.39
C ILE A 37 -9.51 -11.51 -0.69
N GLY A 38 -10.62 -11.04 -1.24
CA GLY A 38 -10.84 -9.64 -1.58
C GLY A 38 -10.29 -9.23 -2.95
N THR A 39 -9.92 -10.18 -3.81
CA THR A 39 -9.48 -9.90 -5.19
C THR A 39 -10.64 -9.80 -6.19
N GLY A 40 -11.89 -9.74 -5.74
CA GLY A 40 -13.08 -9.65 -6.59
C GLY A 40 -14.34 -9.49 -5.76
N ALA A 41 -15.45 -9.24 -6.44
CA ALA A 41 -16.79 -9.16 -5.84
C ALA A 41 -17.63 -10.40 -6.19
N VAL A 42 -18.62 -10.72 -5.36
CA VAL A 42 -19.62 -11.77 -5.66
C VAL A 42 -20.97 -11.10 -5.85
N GLN A 43 -21.60 -11.27 -7.01
CA GLN A 43 -22.85 -10.59 -7.37
C GLN A 43 -22.73 -9.06 -7.20
N SER A 44 -23.66 -8.41 -6.49
CA SER A 44 -23.65 -6.97 -6.23
C SER A 44 -22.90 -6.58 -4.94
N SER A 45 -21.96 -7.42 -4.48
CA SER A 45 -21.16 -7.12 -3.28
C SER A 45 -19.92 -6.26 -3.60
N LEU A 46 -19.17 -5.91 -2.57
CA LEU A 46 -17.98 -5.06 -2.68
C LEU A 46 -16.72 -5.92 -2.87
N SER A 47 -15.78 -5.43 -3.66
CA SER A 47 -14.43 -5.98 -3.76
C SER A 47 -13.52 -5.34 -2.72
N GLY A 48 -12.50 -6.08 -2.30
CA GLY A 48 -11.42 -5.54 -1.47
C GLY A 48 -10.30 -4.88 -2.27
N ASN A 49 -10.28 -4.99 -3.60
CA ASN A 49 -9.19 -4.54 -4.47
C ASN A 49 -7.80 -5.08 -4.06
N ASN A 50 -7.73 -6.29 -3.49
CA ASN A 50 -6.46 -6.96 -3.22
C ASN A 50 -5.86 -7.56 -4.51
N TYR A 51 -4.65 -8.12 -4.44
CA TYR A 51 -4.01 -8.84 -5.54
C TYR A 51 -3.46 -10.20 -5.08
N PRO A 52 -3.44 -11.23 -5.96
CA PRO A 52 -3.01 -12.57 -5.58
C PRO A 52 -1.50 -12.82 -5.78
N GLY A 53 -0.78 -11.94 -6.49
CA GLY A 53 0.60 -12.21 -6.87
C GLY A 53 1.63 -12.13 -5.75
N ALA A 54 2.88 -12.42 -6.11
CA ALA A 54 3.99 -12.57 -5.18
C ALA A 54 4.55 -11.22 -4.72
N THR A 55 4.72 -11.10 -3.41
CA THR A 55 5.41 -10.00 -2.72
C THR A 55 6.05 -10.53 -1.44
N VAL A 56 6.99 -9.78 -0.87
CA VAL A 56 7.57 -10.02 0.46
C VAL A 56 7.07 -8.95 1.45
N PRO A 57 7.16 -9.17 2.77
CA PRO A 57 6.70 -8.19 3.73
C PRO A 57 7.33 -6.80 3.50
N PHE A 58 6.48 -5.79 3.27
CA PHE A 58 6.86 -4.39 3.01
C PHE A 58 7.79 -4.20 1.79
N GLY A 59 7.70 -5.08 0.79
CA GLY A 59 8.55 -5.07 -0.41
C GLY A 59 8.27 -3.91 -1.38
N MET A 60 9.25 -3.59 -2.22
CA MET A 60 9.09 -2.66 -3.35
C MET A 60 8.33 -3.32 -4.50
N VAL A 61 8.57 -4.61 -4.75
CA VAL A 61 7.96 -5.38 -5.84
C VAL A 61 6.68 -6.08 -5.39
N GLN A 62 5.62 -5.95 -6.20
CA GLN A 62 4.36 -6.67 -6.10
C GLN A 62 4.07 -7.35 -7.45
N LEU A 63 4.79 -8.45 -7.71
CA LEU A 63 4.76 -9.15 -8.99
C LEU A 63 3.49 -10.00 -9.13
N SER A 64 2.56 -9.56 -9.97
CA SER A 64 1.20 -10.13 -10.02
C SER A 64 0.59 -10.05 -11.42
N PRO A 65 -0.39 -10.90 -11.75
CA PRO A 65 -1.17 -10.80 -12.98
C PRO A 65 -2.01 -9.54 -13.06
N ASP A 66 -2.20 -9.03 -14.28
CA ASP A 66 -3.17 -7.99 -14.61
C ASP A 66 -4.28 -8.55 -15.51
N THR A 67 -5.54 -8.47 -15.05
CA THR A 67 -6.71 -8.99 -15.77
C THR A 67 -7.44 -7.92 -16.59
N ARG A 68 -6.95 -6.69 -16.54
CA ARG A 68 -7.44 -5.54 -17.33
C ARG A 68 -6.31 -4.96 -18.15
N GLU A 69 -6.61 -4.57 -19.39
CA GLU A 69 -5.65 -3.89 -20.26
C GLU A 69 -5.20 -2.55 -19.68
N ALA A 70 -6.10 -1.86 -18.98
CA ALA A 70 -5.83 -0.63 -18.27
C ALA A 70 -6.61 -0.60 -16.94
N PRO A 71 -6.00 -1.03 -15.82
CA PRO A 71 -6.64 -1.03 -14.51
C PRO A 71 -7.19 0.34 -14.09
N ASP A 72 -8.34 0.35 -13.42
CA ASP A 72 -9.03 1.56 -12.93
C ASP A 72 -9.57 1.33 -11.51
N TRP A 73 -10.32 2.27 -10.94
CA TRP A 73 -10.82 2.26 -9.55
C TRP A 73 -11.49 0.93 -9.12
N ALA A 74 -12.23 0.26 -10.01
CA ALA A 74 -12.94 -0.98 -9.71
C ALA A 74 -12.04 -2.21 -9.62
N GLN A 75 -10.85 -2.15 -10.24
CA GLN A 75 -9.82 -3.19 -10.21
C GLN A 75 -8.47 -2.53 -9.92
N ALA A 76 -8.41 -1.74 -8.84
CA ALA A 76 -7.31 -0.80 -8.62
C ALA A 76 -5.93 -1.48 -8.55
N SER A 77 -5.89 -2.72 -8.07
CA SER A 77 -4.70 -3.56 -7.97
C SER A 77 -4.27 -4.20 -9.29
N GLY A 78 -5.08 -4.12 -10.35
CA GLY A 78 -4.85 -4.76 -11.64
C GLY A 78 -5.53 -6.11 -11.83
N TYR A 79 -6.06 -6.74 -10.77
CA TYR A 79 -6.66 -8.08 -10.82
C TYR A 79 -8.11 -8.09 -10.34
N ASP A 80 -8.97 -8.84 -11.04
CA ASP A 80 -10.33 -9.20 -10.62
C ASP A 80 -10.55 -10.71 -10.76
N TYR A 81 -10.97 -11.35 -9.67
CA TYR A 81 -11.31 -12.78 -9.64
C TYR A 81 -12.48 -13.13 -10.57
N ASN A 82 -13.28 -12.16 -11.01
CA ASN A 82 -14.36 -12.42 -11.97
C ASN A 82 -13.89 -12.42 -13.43
N ASP A 83 -12.68 -11.92 -13.70
CA ASP A 83 -12.12 -11.89 -15.05
C ASP A 83 -11.52 -13.26 -15.43
N SER A 84 -11.44 -13.53 -16.73
CA SER A 84 -10.95 -14.80 -17.28
C SER A 84 -9.80 -14.63 -18.28
N ILE A 85 -9.25 -13.42 -18.37
CA ILE A 85 -8.16 -13.04 -19.27
C ILE A 85 -7.05 -12.41 -18.45
N ILE A 86 -5.80 -12.80 -18.71
CA ILE A 86 -4.59 -12.15 -18.21
C ILE A 86 -3.90 -11.43 -19.39
N TYR A 87 -3.55 -10.17 -19.18
CA TYR A 87 -2.81 -9.33 -20.13
C TYR A 87 -1.28 -9.37 -19.89
N GLY A 88 -0.86 -9.78 -18.69
CA GLY A 88 0.54 -10.02 -18.33
C GLY A 88 0.78 -9.85 -16.85
N PHE A 89 2.05 -9.73 -16.50
CA PHE A 89 2.52 -9.69 -15.11
C PHE A 89 3.36 -8.43 -14.87
N SER A 90 2.81 -7.45 -14.17
CA SER A 90 3.50 -6.22 -13.80
C SER A 90 4.06 -6.26 -12.37
N HIS A 91 5.02 -5.38 -12.07
CA HIS A 91 5.89 -5.51 -10.90
C HIS A 91 5.52 -4.59 -9.73
N THR A 92 4.51 -3.73 -9.89
CA THR A 92 4.13 -2.73 -8.87
C THR A 92 2.62 -2.49 -8.87
N ARG A 93 1.99 -2.46 -7.71
CA ARG A 93 0.55 -2.17 -7.55
C ARG A 93 0.19 -1.77 -6.13
N LEU A 94 -1.03 -1.29 -5.96
CA LEU A 94 -1.60 -0.92 -4.67
C LEU A 94 -2.58 -2.00 -4.21
N SER A 95 -2.58 -2.31 -2.91
CA SER A 95 -3.53 -3.24 -2.31
C SER A 95 -4.67 -2.46 -1.67
N GLY A 96 -5.89 -2.69 -2.15
CA GLY A 96 -7.12 -2.20 -1.51
C GLY A 96 -7.40 -0.72 -1.66
N THR A 97 -6.79 -0.04 -2.63
CA THR A 97 -7.09 1.36 -2.91
C THR A 97 -8.35 1.53 -3.77
N GLY A 98 -8.99 2.69 -3.64
CA GLY A 98 -10.11 3.11 -4.50
C GLY A 98 -9.70 3.75 -5.82
N ALA A 99 -8.39 3.89 -6.09
CA ALA A 99 -7.86 4.41 -7.33
C ALA A 99 -6.63 3.58 -7.76
N SER A 100 -6.51 3.36 -9.07
CA SER A 100 -5.37 2.64 -9.64
C SER A 100 -4.23 3.58 -10.00
N ASP A 101 -3.02 3.17 -9.63
CA ASP A 101 -1.76 3.72 -10.11
C ASP A 101 -0.70 2.59 -10.10
N PHE A 102 0.60 2.91 -10.27
CA PHE A 102 1.63 1.91 -10.53
C PHE A 102 1.41 1.14 -11.84
N ILE A 103 1.30 -0.20 -11.79
CA ILE A 103 1.20 -1.09 -12.94
C ILE A 103 2.40 -0.87 -13.88
N ASP A 104 3.62 -1.03 -13.33
CA ASP A 104 4.88 -0.75 -14.01
C ASP A 104 5.58 -2.04 -14.45
N ILE A 105 6.20 -1.98 -15.63
CA ILE A 105 7.03 -3.03 -16.24
C ILE A 105 6.25 -4.35 -16.41
N LEU A 106 5.53 -4.53 -17.51
CA LEU A 106 4.77 -5.76 -17.73
C LEU A 106 5.56 -6.77 -18.56
N LEU A 107 5.61 -8.03 -18.11
CA LEU A 107 6.07 -9.17 -18.89
C LEU A 107 4.92 -10.07 -19.31
N PHE A 108 4.96 -10.61 -20.53
CA PHE A 108 3.99 -11.61 -21.01
C PHE A 108 4.67 -12.67 -21.89
N PRO A 109 4.65 -13.96 -21.52
CA PRO A 109 5.24 -15.04 -22.31
C PRO A 109 4.30 -15.47 -23.44
N THR A 110 4.85 -15.84 -24.59
CA THR A 110 4.08 -16.29 -25.76
C THR A 110 4.89 -17.18 -26.69
N ILE A 111 4.20 -17.95 -27.55
CA ILE A 111 4.82 -18.74 -28.63
C ILE A 111 4.47 -18.15 -30.01
N SER A 112 3.29 -17.52 -30.13
CA SER A 112 2.74 -16.98 -31.39
C SER A 112 2.46 -15.46 -31.34
N ASP A 113 3.24 -14.73 -30.56
CA ASP A 113 3.19 -13.26 -30.42
C ASP A 113 1.88 -12.73 -29.80
N LYS A 114 1.12 -13.59 -29.13
CA LYS A 114 -0.05 -13.17 -28.34
C LYS A 114 0.39 -12.24 -27.22
N ARG A 115 -0.55 -11.39 -26.78
CA ARG A 115 -0.37 -10.40 -25.71
C ARG A 115 -1.36 -10.56 -24.55
N LYS A 116 -2.13 -11.65 -24.57
CA LYS A 116 -3.06 -12.03 -23.53
C LYS A 116 -3.38 -13.51 -23.67
N SER A 117 -3.84 -14.11 -22.57
CA SER A 117 -4.30 -15.50 -22.57
C SER A 117 -5.53 -15.64 -21.68
N THR A 118 -6.39 -16.60 -22.01
CA THR A 118 -7.39 -17.08 -21.05
C THR A 118 -6.74 -17.87 -19.92
N PHE A 119 -7.37 -17.88 -18.75
CA PHE A 119 -6.98 -18.69 -17.59
C PHE A 119 -8.22 -19.21 -16.85
N THR A 120 -8.02 -20.10 -15.86
CA THR A 120 -9.08 -20.52 -14.93
C THR A 120 -8.51 -20.66 -13.52
N HIS A 121 -9.29 -20.35 -12.49
CA HIS A 121 -8.86 -20.50 -11.09
C HIS A 121 -8.59 -21.97 -10.69
N GLN A 122 -9.07 -22.95 -11.46
CA GLN A 122 -8.74 -24.37 -11.26
C GLN A 122 -7.25 -24.67 -11.52
N HIS A 123 -6.61 -23.86 -12.37
CA HIS A 123 -5.18 -23.96 -12.70
C HIS A 123 -4.43 -22.71 -12.25
N GLU A 124 -4.85 -22.15 -11.13
CA GLU A 124 -4.28 -20.96 -10.51
C GLU A 124 -4.05 -21.22 -9.02
N GLN A 125 -2.89 -20.84 -8.51
CA GLN A 125 -2.52 -21.04 -7.11
C GLN A 125 -1.76 -19.83 -6.59
N ALA A 126 -1.98 -19.48 -5.32
CA ALA A 126 -1.28 -18.38 -4.67
C ALA A 126 -1.03 -18.73 -3.19
N ARG A 127 0.14 -18.33 -2.69
CA ARG A 127 0.53 -18.41 -1.28
C ARG A 127 1.51 -17.27 -0.98
N PRO A 128 1.80 -16.94 0.30
CA PRO A 128 2.70 -15.83 0.62
C PRO A 128 4.06 -15.95 -0.10
N GLY A 129 4.40 -14.97 -0.93
CA GLY A 129 5.63 -14.94 -1.72
C GLY A 129 5.63 -15.76 -3.02
N TYR A 130 4.49 -16.34 -3.44
CA TYR A 130 4.42 -17.17 -4.65
C TYR A 130 3.04 -17.11 -5.33
N TYR A 131 3.05 -17.04 -6.67
CA TYR A 131 1.86 -17.15 -7.50
C TYR A 131 2.11 -18.02 -8.72
N GLN A 132 1.09 -18.73 -9.18
CA GLN A 132 1.16 -19.61 -10.33
C GLN A 132 -0.14 -19.59 -11.14
N VAL A 133 -0.03 -19.59 -12.46
CA VAL A 133 -1.19 -19.75 -13.36
C VAL A 133 -0.82 -20.42 -14.68
N LEU A 134 -1.73 -21.26 -15.20
CA LEU A 134 -1.63 -21.77 -16.56
C LEU A 134 -2.28 -20.81 -17.57
N LEU A 135 -1.48 -20.25 -18.47
CA LEU A 135 -1.94 -19.48 -19.62
C LEU A 135 -2.43 -20.46 -20.70
N LYS A 136 -3.76 -20.67 -20.76
CA LYS A 136 -4.38 -21.76 -21.51
C LYS A 136 -4.22 -21.68 -23.02
N ASP A 137 -4.15 -20.47 -23.56
CA ASP A 137 -4.18 -20.21 -25.00
C ASP A 137 -2.97 -20.81 -25.74
N GLU A 138 -1.85 -20.93 -25.03
CA GLU A 138 -0.58 -21.46 -25.55
C GLU A 138 0.05 -22.48 -24.57
N LYS A 139 -0.69 -22.88 -23.52
CA LYS A 139 -0.27 -23.85 -22.51
C LYS A 139 1.08 -23.50 -21.85
N ILE A 140 1.26 -22.22 -21.50
CA ILE A 140 2.46 -21.74 -20.81
C ILE A 140 2.16 -21.68 -19.32
N GLN A 141 2.94 -22.40 -18.53
CA GLN A 141 2.91 -22.30 -17.08
C GLN A 141 3.74 -21.08 -16.66
N ALA A 142 3.12 -20.15 -15.94
CA ALA A 142 3.79 -19.01 -15.33
C ALA A 142 3.84 -19.18 -13.81
N GLU A 143 5.02 -18.97 -13.23
CA GLU A 143 5.30 -19.02 -11.79
C GLU A 143 6.05 -17.75 -11.39
N LEU A 144 5.63 -17.13 -10.29
CA LEU A 144 6.11 -15.82 -9.85
C LEU A 144 6.56 -15.88 -8.40
N THR A 145 7.70 -15.28 -8.08
CA THR A 145 8.15 -15.00 -6.71
C THR A 145 8.84 -13.65 -6.63
N ALA A 146 9.20 -13.19 -5.44
CA ALA A 146 9.82 -11.89 -5.24
C ALA A 146 10.82 -11.88 -4.08
N SER A 147 11.79 -10.97 -4.17
CA SER A 147 12.55 -10.42 -3.04
C SER A 147 12.06 -8.98 -2.78
N VAL A 148 12.82 -8.16 -2.03
CA VAL A 148 12.36 -6.80 -1.69
C VAL A 148 12.28 -5.95 -2.96
N HIS A 149 13.30 -6.01 -3.82
CA HIS A 149 13.44 -5.16 -5.00
C HIS A 149 13.37 -5.92 -6.33
N VAL A 150 13.33 -7.25 -6.30
CA VAL A 150 13.41 -8.09 -7.51
C VAL A 150 12.20 -9.01 -7.63
N GLY A 151 11.49 -8.94 -8.74
CA GLY A 151 10.51 -9.94 -9.15
C GLY A 151 11.18 -11.03 -9.98
N VAL A 152 10.80 -12.29 -9.78
CA VAL A 152 11.38 -13.43 -10.48
C VAL A 152 10.26 -14.27 -11.09
N HIS A 153 10.39 -14.54 -12.38
CA HIS A 153 9.44 -15.32 -13.17
C HIS A 153 10.10 -16.64 -13.57
N CYS A 154 9.33 -17.71 -13.59
CA CYS A 154 9.65 -18.95 -14.29
C CYS A 154 8.53 -19.25 -15.29
N TYR A 155 8.91 -19.43 -16.55
CA TYR A 155 7.99 -19.80 -17.63
C TYR A 155 8.35 -21.17 -18.20
N THR A 156 7.38 -22.07 -18.20
CA THR A 156 7.52 -23.44 -18.70
C THR A 156 6.53 -23.68 -19.84
N CYS A 157 7.02 -24.14 -21.00
CA CYS A 157 6.21 -24.50 -22.17
C CYS A 157 6.49 -25.93 -22.64
N SER A 158 5.80 -26.40 -23.69
CA SER A 158 5.99 -27.77 -24.20
C SER A 158 7.27 -27.91 -25.03
N ASP A 159 7.82 -29.13 -25.10
CA ASP A 159 8.99 -29.42 -25.93
C ASP A 159 8.72 -29.10 -27.41
N GLY A 160 9.64 -28.35 -28.03
CA GLY A 160 9.60 -27.96 -29.45
C GLY A 160 9.10 -26.54 -29.73
N ASP A 161 8.45 -25.91 -28.74
CA ASP A 161 7.97 -24.54 -28.85
C ASP A 161 9.13 -23.52 -28.80
N GLN A 162 8.95 -22.38 -29.46
CA GLN A 162 9.86 -21.24 -29.34
C GLN A 162 9.26 -20.21 -28.41
N LEU A 163 9.75 -20.17 -27.19
CA LEU A 163 9.31 -19.16 -26.24
C LEU A 163 9.78 -17.78 -26.69
N LYS A 164 8.87 -16.82 -26.58
CA LYS A 164 9.11 -15.40 -26.73
C LYS A 164 8.55 -14.67 -25.51
N LEU A 165 9.06 -13.48 -25.25
CA LEU A 165 8.62 -12.67 -24.13
C LEU A 165 8.38 -11.23 -24.57
N TRP A 166 7.17 -10.75 -24.32
CA TRP A 166 6.86 -9.33 -24.38
C TRP A 166 7.34 -8.63 -23.11
N LEU A 167 7.95 -7.46 -23.29
CA LEU A 167 8.12 -6.42 -22.28
C LEU A 167 7.33 -5.20 -22.73
N ASP A 168 6.28 -4.85 -22.01
CA ASP A 168 5.42 -3.72 -22.31
C ASP A 168 5.64 -2.59 -21.29
N LEU A 169 6.18 -1.46 -21.75
CA LEU A 169 6.34 -0.26 -20.93
C LEU A 169 5.16 0.72 -21.04
N ASP A 170 4.28 0.52 -22.02
CA ASP A 170 3.06 1.31 -22.20
C ASP A 170 1.95 0.87 -21.24
N HIS A 171 1.84 -0.43 -20.96
CA HIS A 171 0.86 -0.97 -20.03
C HIS A 171 0.92 -0.24 -18.69
N SER A 172 -0.22 0.29 -18.27
CA SER A 172 -0.37 1.11 -17.05
C SER A 172 -1.82 1.11 -16.61
N ALA A 173 -2.09 1.71 -15.45
CA ALA A 173 -3.45 2.13 -15.09
C ALA A 173 -4.07 3.06 -16.16
N ASN A 174 -5.39 3.22 -16.12
CA ASN A 174 -6.21 3.97 -17.09
C ASN A 174 -5.64 5.37 -17.37
N LYS A 175 -5.27 5.64 -18.63
CA LYS A 175 -4.68 6.92 -19.07
C LYS A 175 -5.72 8.07 -19.16
N GLY A 176 -7.02 7.76 -19.11
CA GLY A 176 -8.10 8.74 -19.09
C GLY A 176 -8.25 9.50 -17.77
N SER A 177 -7.60 9.03 -16.70
CA SER A 177 -7.65 9.64 -15.36
C SER A 177 -6.32 10.32 -15.01
N TRP A 178 -6.36 11.35 -14.17
CA TRP A 178 -5.19 12.01 -13.58
C TRP A 178 -4.17 12.59 -14.58
N ASN A 179 -4.61 12.90 -15.81
CA ASN A 179 -3.73 13.34 -16.91
C ASN A 179 -2.52 12.39 -17.08
N ARG A 180 -2.76 11.08 -16.89
CA ARG A 180 -1.74 10.05 -16.91
C ARG A 180 -1.20 9.88 -18.33
N ARG A 181 0.09 10.12 -18.48
CA ARG A 181 0.82 9.91 -19.73
C ARG A 181 2.26 9.51 -19.43
N ILE A 182 2.82 8.69 -20.30
CA ILE A 182 4.24 8.39 -20.29
C ILE A 182 4.95 9.61 -20.90
N ILE A 183 5.86 10.19 -20.12
CA ILE A 183 6.65 11.35 -20.52
C ILE A 183 7.81 10.91 -21.42
N GLN A 184 8.46 9.81 -21.03
CA GLN A 184 9.59 9.22 -21.73
C GLN A 184 9.79 7.80 -21.19
N SER A 185 10.25 6.90 -22.04
CA SER A 185 10.73 5.58 -21.64
C SER A 185 11.89 5.13 -22.54
N GLN A 186 12.63 4.13 -22.08
CA GLN A 186 13.73 3.50 -22.82
C GLN A 186 13.69 1.98 -22.62
N LEU A 187 13.98 1.25 -23.69
CA LEU A 187 14.35 -0.17 -23.66
C LEU A 187 15.72 -0.31 -24.31
N ARG A 188 16.65 -0.98 -23.62
CA ARG A 188 18.01 -1.18 -24.09
C ARG A 188 18.48 -2.62 -23.83
N MET A 189 18.74 -3.37 -24.88
CA MET A 189 19.49 -4.63 -24.79
C MET A 189 20.98 -4.29 -24.60
N VAL A 190 21.53 -4.61 -23.43
CA VAL A 190 22.95 -4.33 -23.11
C VAL A 190 23.85 -5.55 -23.32
N SER A 191 23.26 -6.75 -23.31
CA SER A 191 23.89 -8.01 -23.71
C SER A 191 22.82 -9.01 -24.15
N PRO A 192 23.18 -10.18 -24.72
CA PRO A 192 22.19 -11.19 -25.12
C PRO A 192 21.26 -11.66 -24.00
N THR A 193 21.64 -11.51 -22.72
CA THR A 193 20.84 -11.95 -21.58
C THR A 193 20.32 -10.81 -20.72
N VAL A 194 20.56 -9.55 -21.10
CA VAL A 194 20.26 -8.39 -20.23
C VAL A 194 19.58 -7.27 -21.00
N VAL A 195 18.45 -6.81 -20.45
CA VAL A 195 17.72 -5.63 -20.90
C VAL A 195 17.62 -4.65 -19.74
N GLU A 196 17.92 -3.39 -19.99
CA GLU A 196 17.81 -2.30 -19.03
C GLU A 196 16.91 -1.20 -19.60
N GLY A 197 16.35 -0.37 -18.73
CA GLY A 197 15.52 0.72 -19.19
C GLY A 197 14.83 1.49 -18.07
N TYR A 198 13.90 2.34 -18.48
CA TYR A 198 13.12 3.14 -17.55
C TYR A 198 11.79 3.58 -18.15
N ARG A 199 10.91 4.04 -17.26
CA ARG A 199 9.69 4.77 -17.56
C ARG A 199 9.55 5.99 -16.66
N ILE A 200 9.21 7.12 -17.25
CA ILE A 200 8.77 8.33 -16.55
C ILE A 200 7.30 8.55 -16.88
N ILE A 201 6.44 8.60 -15.87
CA ILE A 201 4.99 8.62 -16.05
C ILE A 201 4.31 9.55 -15.04
N THR A 202 3.27 10.25 -15.47
CA THR A 202 2.35 11.01 -14.60
C THR A 202 1.16 10.13 -14.19
N GLY A 203 0.47 10.46 -13.10
CA GLY A 203 -0.70 9.71 -12.68
C GLY A 203 -1.28 10.27 -11.40
N TRP A 204 -1.79 9.37 -10.54
CA TRP A 204 -2.25 9.77 -9.22
C TRP A 204 -1.09 10.30 -8.38
N ALA A 205 0.08 9.65 -8.44
CA ALA A 205 1.35 10.29 -8.15
C ALA A 205 1.75 11.21 -9.31
N LYS A 206 2.04 12.48 -9.02
CA LYS A 206 2.22 13.54 -10.04
C LYS A 206 3.32 13.21 -11.06
N LEU A 207 4.45 12.67 -10.60
CA LEU A 207 5.55 12.24 -11.45
C LEU A 207 6.29 11.05 -10.83
N ARG A 208 6.37 9.93 -11.54
CA ARG A 208 7.17 8.76 -11.13
C ARG A 208 8.25 8.47 -12.15
N LYS A 209 9.43 8.12 -11.65
CA LYS A 209 10.53 7.53 -12.42
C LYS A 209 10.70 6.09 -11.94
N ILE A 210 10.72 5.15 -12.87
CA ILE A 210 10.84 3.72 -12.60
C ILE A 210 11.94 3.21 -13.51
N TYR A 211 13.06 2.81 -12.91
CA TYR A 211 14.19 2.21 -13.60
C TYR A 211 14.16 0.71 -13.37
N PHE A 212 14.59 -0.07 -14.37
CA PHE A 212 14.64 -1.52 -14.24
C PHE A 212 15.92 -2.12 -14.83
N HIS A 213 16.29 -3.28 -14.28
CA HIS A 213 17.31 -4.18 -14.79
C HIS A 213 16.69 -5.57 -14.91
N LEU A 214 16.67 -6.13 -16.12
CA LEU A 214 16.07 -7.43 -16.46
C LEU A 214 17.16 -8.39 -16.97
N GLU A 215 17.30 -9.54 -16.31
CA GLU A 215 18.15 -10.65 -16.76
C GLU A 215 17.32 -11.86 -17.18
N PHE A 216 17.75 -12.52 -18.27
CA PHE A 216 17.23 -13.79 -18.74
C PHE A 216 18.24 -14.92 -18.47
N SER A 217 17.73 -16.08 -18.07
CA SER A 217 18.53 -17.31 -17.91
C SER A 217 19.09 -17.85 -19.23
N GLN A 218 18.62 -17.32 -20.36
CA GLN A 218 18.96 -17.75 -21.71
C GLN A 218 19.22 -16.55 -22.62
N PRO A 219 20.11 -16.68 -23.62
CA PRO A 219 20.37 -15.60 -24.56
C PRO A 219 19.18 -15.37 -25.50
N VAL A 220 18.85 -14.11 -25.73
CA VAL A 220 17.94 -13.64 -26.77
C VAL A 220 18.62 -13.81 -28.14
N LEU A 221 17.95 -14.50 -29.07
CA LEU A 221 18.43 -14.71 -30.44
C LEU A 221 18.11 -13.53 -31.35
N SER A 222 16.91 -12.97 -31.20
CA SER A 222 16.44 -11.83 -31.97
C SER A 222 15.45 -11.02 -31.13
N ASN A 223 15.32 -9.74 -31.49
CA ASN A 223 14.36 -8.85 -30.84
C ASN A 223 13.60 -8.00 -31.86
N GLN A 224 12.41 -7.58 -31.46
CA GLN A 224 11.63 -6.54 -32.14
C GLN A 224 11.27 -5.48 -31.12
N LEU A 225 11.68 -4.23 -31.37
CA LEU A 225 11.38 -3.09 -30.51
C LEU A 225 10.35 -2.18 -31.19
N TYR A 226 9.34 -1.77 -30.43
CA TYR A 226 8.20 -0.99 -30.90
C TYR A 226 8.12 0.35 -30.18
N ASP A 227 7.74 1.39 -30.91
CA ASP A 227 7.19 2.64 -30.38
C ASP A 227 5.88 2.93 -31.12
N GLY A 228 4.76 2.61 -30.46
CA GLY A 228 3.45 2.57 -31.11
C GLY A 228 3.45 1.57 -32.28
N ASN A 229 3.23 2.07 -33.49
CA ASN A 229 3.24 1.28 -34.73
C ASN A 229 4.62 1.16 -35.40
N ARG A 230 5.64 1.90 -34.94
CA ARG A 230 6.99 1.82 -35.50
C ARG A 230 7.68 0.59 -34.92
N MET A 231 8.29 -0.23 -35.77
CA MET A 231 8.98 -1.46 -35.39
C MET A 231 10.41 -1.45 -35.92
N TYR A 232 11.35 -1.85 -35.07
CA TYR A 232 12.77 -2.02 -35.40
C TYR A 232 13.20 -3.44 -35.05
N GLU A 233 13.76 -4.16 -36.02
CA GLU A 233 14.29 -5.50 -35.80
C GLU A 233 15.74 -5.43 -35.32
N ASN A 234 16.10 -6.34 -34.40
CA ASN A 234 17.46 -6.57 -33.91
C ASN A 234 18.21 -5.28 -33.52
N THR A 235 17.49 -4.34 -32.94
CA THR A 235 18.00 -3.02 -32.57
C THR A 235 18.30 -3.01 -31.06
N PRO A 236 19.46 -2.50 -30.62
CA PRO A 236 19.86 -2.61 -29.22
C PRO A 236 19.16 -1.60 -28.31
N VAL A 237 18.54 -0.54 -28.84
CA VAL A 237 17.91 0.50 -28.03
C VAL A 237 16.76 1.19 -28.76
N ILE A 238 15.71 1.54 -28.02
CA ILE A 238 14.62 2.40 -28.46
C ILE A 238 14.24 3.38 -27.34
N ASN A 239 13.80 4.58 -27.71
CA ASN A 239 13.27 5.59 -26.80
C ASN A 239 11.92 6.07 -27.36
N GLY A 240 10.97 6.38 -26.50
CA GLY A 240 9.63 6.78 -26.91
C GLY A 240 8.65 6.73 -25.75
N THR A 241 7.36 6.77 -26.06
CA THR A 241 6.28 6.83 -25.06
C THR A 241 5.38 5.61 -25.09
N GLU A 242 5.42 4.80 -26.16
CA GLU A 242 4.58 3.62 -26.35
C GLU A 242 5.45 2.38 -26.60
N LEU A 243 6.44 2.17 -25.70
CA LEU A 243 7.50 1.19 -25.93
C LEU A 243 7.08 -0.25 -25.59
N ARG A 244 7.38 -1.16 -26.52
CA ARG A 244 7.28 -2.61 -26.30
C ARG A 244 8.49 -3.32 -26.89
N GLY A 245 8.92 -4.41 -26.28
CA GLY A 245 9.96 -5.30 -26.81
C GLY A 245 9.45 -6.73 -26.89
N LEU A 246 9.70 -7.42 -27.99
CA LEU A 246 9.50 -8.87 -28.12
C LEU A 246 10.86 -9.54 -28.25
N PHE A 247 11.18 -10.41 -27.29
CA PHE A 247 12.45 -11.13 -27.25
C PHE A 247 12.23 -12.59 -27.59
N CYS A 248 13.00 -13.11 -28.55
CA CYS A 248 12.88 -14.48 -29.04
C CYS A 248 14.03 -15.33 -28.52
N PHE A 249 13.72 -16.49 -27.92
CA PHE A 249 14.71 -17.39 -27.33
C PHE A 249 14.95 -18.61 -28.22
N ASP A 250 16.03 -19.34 -27.93
CA ASP A 250 16.38 -20.54 -28.67
C ASP A 250 15.53 -21.73 -28.22
N LYS A 251 14.96 -22.45 -29.20
CA LYS A 251 14.21 -23.69 -28.97
C LYS A 251 15.04 -24.76 -28.24
N LYS A 252 16.37 -24.72 -28.26
CA LYS A 252 17.18 -25.71 -27.54
C LYS A 252 17.06 -25.63 -26.02
N TRP A 253 16.55 -24.53 -25.48
CA TRP A 253 16.43 -24.26 -24.04
C TRP A 253 14.96 -24.16 -23.57
N ASN A 254 14.03 -24.60 -24.40
CA ASN A 254 12.57 -24.42 -24.28
C ASN A 254 11.85 -25.08 -23.09
N LYS A 255 12.57 -25.66 -22.12
CA LYS A 255 11.93 -26.25 -20.95
C LYS A 255 11.58 -25.22 -19.89
N GLU A 256 12.46 -24.25 -19.66
CA GLU A 256 12.30 -23.32 -18.54
C GLU A 256 13.04 -22.01 -18.82
N LEU A 257 12.32 -20.89 -18.83
CA LEU A 257 12.90 -19.55 -18.89
C LEU A 257 12.67 -18.82 -17.57
N ILE A 258 13.77 -18.61 -16.84
CA ILE A 258 13.78 -17.75 -15.66
C ILE A 258 14.11 -16.32 -16.06
N CYS A 259 13.32 -15.36 -15.58
CA CYS A 259 13.53 -13.92 -15.76
C CYS A 259 13.61 -13.24 -14.39
N LYS A 260 14.63 -12.40 -14.16
CA LYS A 260 14.75 -11.58 -12.94
C LYS A 260 14.59 -10.12 -13.32
N VAL A 261 13.70 -9.38 -12.65
CA VAL A 261 13.47 -7.95 -12.89
C VAL A 261 13.64 -7.20 -11.57
N ALA A 262 14.69 -6.39 -11.48
CA ALA A 262 14.90 -5.49 -10.36
C ALA A 262 14.43 -4.08 -10.70
N LEU A 263 13.87 -3.39 -9.72
CA LEU A 263 13.40 -2.01 -9.84
C LEU A 263 14.25 -1.06 -9.00
N SER A 264 14.22 0.23 -9.38
CA SER A 264 14.71 1.35 -8.59
C SER A 264 13.93 2.63 -8.93
N PRO A 265 13.65 3.51 -7.96
CA PRO A 265 13.11 4.84 -8.25
C PRO A 265 14.19 5.85 -8.68
N VAL A 266 15.47 5.46 -8.67
CA VAL A 266 16.62 6.36 -8.83
C VAL A 266 17.37 6.12 -10.14
N SER A 267 17.80 4.88 -10.42
CA SER A 267 18.70 4.60 -11.54
C SER A 267 18.71 3.13 -11.96
N ILE A 268 19.21 2.88 -13.17
CA ILE A 268 19.45 1.52 -13.68
C ILE A 268 20.57 0.85 -12.86
N GLU A 269 21.59 1.63 -12.46
CA GLU A 269 22.71 1.16 -11.64
C GLU A 269 22.24 0.61 -10.30
N ASN A 270 21.30 1.29 -9.65
CA ASN A 270 20.74 0.82 -8.39
C ASN A 270 19.84 -0.39 -8.59
N ALA A 271 19.02 -0.43 -9.64
CA ALA A 271 18.25 -1.63 -9.97
C ALA A 271 19.16 -2.86 -10.16
N ARG A 272 20.30 -2.69 -10.85
CA ARG A 272 21.31 -3.74 -11.02
C ARG A 272 21.94 -4.15 -9.69
N LEU A 273 22.27 -3.20 -8.83
CA LEU A 273 22.83 -3.46 -7.50
C LEU A 273 21.83 -4.18 -6.59
N ASN A 274 20.55 -3.80 -6.64
CA ASN A 274 19.46 -4.47 -5.95
C ASN A 274 19.41 -5.95 -6.35
N MET A 275 19.45 -6.25 -7.66
CA MET A 275 19.47 -7.63 -8.15
C MET A 275 20.70 -8.41 -7.68
N ALA A 276 21.89 -7.84 -7.83
CA ALA A 276 23.15 -8.50 -7.47
C ALA A 276 23.22 -8.81 -5.96
N THR A 277 22.58 -7.98 -5.13
CA THR A 277 22.57 -8.14 -3.67
C THR A 277 21.54 -9.17 -3.22
N GLU A 278 20.33 -9.15 -3.78
CA GLU A 278 19.20 -9.93 -3.28
C GLU A 278 19.01 -11.26 -4.02
N VAL A 279 19.28 -11.29 -5.33
CA VAL A 279 19.03 -12.45 -6.20
C VAL A 279 20.19 -12.68 -7.18
N PRO A 280 21.40 -13.04 -6.68
CA PRO A 280 22.56 -13.30 -7.53
C PRO A 280 22.47 -14.62 -8.32
N GLY A 281 21.68 -15.60 -7.84
CA GLY A 281 21.52 -16.91 -8.45
C GLY A 281 20.29 -17.02 -9.37
N TRP A 282 20.04 -18.25 -9.84
CA TRP A 282 18.91 -18.59 -10.73
C TRP A 282 17.97 -19.65 -10.17
N ASP A 283 18.19 -20.15 -8.94
CA ASP A 283 17.30 -21.18 -8.34
C ASP A 283 15.98 -20.53 -7.89
N PHE A 284 14.95 -20.65 -8.74
CA PHE A 284 13.62 -20.10 -8.50
C PHE A 284 13.00 -20.65 -7.20
N GLU A 285 13.11 -21.96 -6.95
CA GLU A 285 12.55 -22.60 -5.76
C GLU A 285 13.25 -22.16 -4.48
N TYR A 286 14.55 -21.89 -4.52
CA TYR A 286 15.26 -21.28 -3.41
C TYR A 286 14.73 -19.88 -3.09
N ILE A 287 14.51 -19.04 -4.11
CA ILE A 287 13.99 -17.68 -3.94
C ILE A 287 12.55 -17.72 -3.41
N ALA A 288 11.69 -18.60 -3.96
CA ALA A 288 10.32 -18.78 -3.50
C ALA A 288 10.23 -19.27 -2.05
N ARG A 289 11.12 -20.19 -1.63
CA ARG A 289 11.22 -20.62 -0.23
C ARG A 289 11.75 -19.52 0.69
N ALA A 290 12.67 -18.67 0.22
CA ALA A 290 13.14 -17.53 0.99
C ALA A 290 12.01 -16.49 1.20
N ALA A 291 11.21 -16.23 0.18
CA ALA A 291 10.03 -15.37 0.26
C ALA A 291 9.01 -15.93 1.28
N GLU A 292 8.67 -17.21 1.19
CA GLU A 292 7.78 -17.87 2.16
C GLU A 292 8.34 -17.83 3.58
N THR A 293 9.65 -18.05 3.75
CA THR A 293 10.32 -18.00 5.07
C THR A 293 10.22 -16.60 5.68
N SER A 294 10.32 -15.55 4.85
CA SER A 294 10.14 -14.17 5.31
C SER A 294 8.72 -13.92 5.82
N TRP A 295 7.71 -14.46 5.14
CA TRP A 295 6.31 -14.38 5.57
C TRP A 295 6.04 -15.18 6.84
N GLU A 296 6.57 -16.40 6.93
CA GLU A 296 6.42 -17.24 8.10
C GLU A 296 6.98 -16.54 9.36
N LYS A 297 8.09 -15.81 9.23
CA LYS A 297 8.65 -15.00 10.33
C LYS A 297 7.69 -13.89 10.78
N GLU A 298 7.04 -13.21 9.85
CA GLU A 298 6.10 -12.13 10.17
C GLU A 298 4.78 -12.65 10.76
N LEU A 299 4.20 -13.70 10.19
CA LEU A 299 2.95 -14.29 10.66
C LEU A 299 3.10 -14.90 12.07
N LYS A 300 4.29 -15.41 12.42
CA LYS A 300 4.61 -15.97 13.74
C LYS A 300 4.56 -14.95 14.88
N LYS A 301 4.47 -13.65 14.58
CA LYS A 301 4.33 -12.61 15.60
C LYS A 301 3.02 -12.68 16.36
N ILE A 302 1.98 -13.28 15.77
CA ILE A 302 0.70 -13.51 16.45
C ILE A 302 0.25 -14.96 16.22
N ILE A 303 0.19 -15.74 17.29
CA ILE A 303 -0.32 -17.11 17.26
C ILE A 303 -1.74 -17.13 17.80
N ILE A 304 -2.71 -17.57 16.99
CA ILE A 304 -4.11 -17.68 17.39
C ILE A 304 -4.61 -19.12 17.49
N GLN A 305 -5.59 -19.33 18.35
CA GLN A 305 -6.42 -20.54 18.38
C GLN A 305 -7.80 -20.19 17.81
N GLY A 306 -8.36 -21.10 17.00
CA GLY A 306 -9.62 -20.89 16.31
C GLY A 306 -9.87 -21.99 15.28
N THR A 307 -11.02 -21.92 14.63
CA THR A 307 -11.35 -22.79 13.50
C THR A 307 -10.43 -22.52 12.31
N ASP A 308 -10.36 -23.46 11.37
CA ASP A 308 -9.57 -23.31 10.14
C ASP A 308 -10.01 -22.08 9.33
N LEU A 309 -11.32 -21.78 9.32
CA LEU A 309 -11.86 -20.58 8.69
C LEU A 309 -11.39 -19.31 9.41
N GLN A 310 -11.43 -19.29 10.74
CA GLN A 310 -10.95 -18.14 11.53
C GLN A 310 -9.45 -17.91 11.32
N LYS A 311 -8.64 -18.97 11.28
CA LYS A 311 -7.20 -18.87 10.97
C LYS A 311 -6.96 -18.34 9.57
N LYS A 312 -7.73 -18.83 8.59
CA LYS A 312 -7.64 -18.35 7.20
C LYS A 312 -7.94 -16.86 7.10
N ILE A 313 -9.05 -16.41 7.68
CA ILE A 313 -9.43 -14.98 7.70
C ILE A 313 -8.36 -14.16 8.42
N PHE A 314 -7.94 -14.59 9.61
CA PHE A 314 -6.99 -13.85 10.44
C PHE A 314 -5.62 -13.71 9.79
N TYR A 315 -4.99 -14.82 9.37
CA TYR A 315 -3.65 -14.75 8.78
C TYR A 315 -3.65 -14.08 7.41
N THR A 316 -4.74 -14.18 6.65
CA THR A 316 -4.88 -13.42 5.40
C THR A 316 -5.03 -11.93 5.65
N ALA A 317 -5.83 -11.52 6.65
CA ALA A 317 -5.92 -10.11 7.04
C ALA A 317 -4.57 -9.59 7.53
N LEU A 318 -3.86 -10.37 8.37
CA LEU A 318 -2.53 -10.00 8.85
C LEU A 318 -1.53 -9.86 7.69
N TYR A 319 -1.54 -10.78 6.72
CA TYR A 319 -0.78 -10.68 5.47
C TYR A 319 -1.06 -9.34 4.75
N HIS A 320 -2.33 -8.97 4.54
CA HIS A 320 -2.68 -7.71 3.89
C HIS A 320 -2.21 -6.46 4.66
N THR A 321 -2.04 -6.53 5.98
CA THR A 321 -1.45 -5.40 6.73
C THR A 321 0.04 -5.21 6.50
N MET A 322 0.73 -6.21 5.94
CA MET A 322 2.18 -6.27 5.82
C MET A 322 2.67 -6.22 4.37
N VAL A 323 1.77 -6.07 3.38
CA VAL A 323 2.16 -5.87 1.97
C VAL A 323 2.48 -4.40 1.65
N GLN A 324 2.15 -3.47 2.55
CA GLN A 324 2.55 -2.05 2.55
C GLN A 324 2.68 -1.53 4.02
N PRO A 325 3.36 -0.39 4.32
CA PRO A 325 4.07 0.56 3.43
C PRO A 325 5.19 -0.09 2.60
N ASN A 326 5.47 0.45 1.41
CA ASN A 326 6.40 -0.17 0.47
C ASN A 326 7.81 0.38 0.65
N THR A 327 8.81 -0.49 0.66
CA THR A 327 10.22 -0.07 0.56
C THR A 327 10.41 0.72 -0.73
N MET A 328 11.00 1.91 -0.62
CA MET A 328 11.29 2.79 -1.76
C MET A 328 12.80 3.02 -1.94
N SER A 329 13.59 3.03 -0.86
CA SER A 329 15.05 3.14 -0.99
C SER A 329 15.66 1.86 -1.54
N ASP A 330 16.59 2.00 -2.48
CA ASP A 330 17.45 0.93 -2.98
C ASP A 330 18.38 0.36 -1.89
N VAL A 331 19.07 -0.75 -2.16
CA VAL A 331 19.97 -1.40 -1.17
C VAL A 331 21.15 -0.52 -0.73
N ASN A 332 21.52 0.48 -1.52
CA ASN A 332 22.53 1.48 -1.16
C ASN A 332 21.95 2.65 -0.32
N GLY A 333 20.65 2.65 -0.06
CA GLY A 333 19.93 3.67 0.69
C GLY A 333 19.42 4.85 -0.16
N GLU A 334 19.68 4.90 -1.46
CA GLU A 334 19.20 5.97 -2.33
C GLU A 334 17.70 5.87 -2.61
N TYR A 335 17.02 7.00 -2.68
CA TYR A 335 15.60 7.12 -3.01
C TYR A 335 15.31 8.47 -3.69
N MET A 336 14.17 8.56 -4.39
CA MET A 336 13.66 9.83 -4.91
C MET A 336 12.81 10.53 -3.83
N ALA A 337 13.24 11.69 -3.36
CA ALA A 337 12.52 12.48 -2.36
C ALA A 337 11.32 13.25 -2.96
N SER A 338 10.52 13.88 -2.09
CA SER A 338 9.30 14.61 -2.46
C SER A 338 9.55 15.90 -3.26
N ASP A 339 10.79 16.37 -3.33
CA ASP A 339 11.27 17.44 -4.22
C ASP A 339 11.83 16.91 -5.55
N TYR A 340 11.69 15.60 -5.81
CA TYR A 340 12.18 14.86 -6.98
C TYR A 340 13.70 14.72 -7.09
N VAL A 341 14.44 15.04 -6.02
CA VAL A 341 15.89 14.91 -5.95
C VAL A 341 16.27 13.55 -5.35
N THR A 342 17.31 12.92 -5.89
CA THR A 342 17.89 11.71 -5.30
C THR A 342 18.57 12.04 -3.99
N ARG A 343 18.23 11.31 -2.93
CA ARG A 343 18.84 11.42 -1.59
C ARG A 343 19.13 10.04 -1.05
N SER A 344 19.94 9.96 0.00
CA SER A 344 20.29 8.69 0.64
C SER A 344 19.91 8.71 2.12
N VAL A 345 19.38 7.58 2.60
CA VAL A 345 19.19 7.35 4.04
C VAL A 345 20.49 6.91 4.71
N ALA A 346 20.56 6.97 6.05
CA ALA A 346 21.72 6.46 6.77
C ALA A 346 21.81 4.93 6.67
N LYS A 347 23.02 4.38 6.86
CA LYS A 347 23.24 2.93 6.82
C LYS A 347 22.34 2.21 7.83
N GLY A 348 21.55 1.25 7.34
CA GLY A 348 20.62 0.46 8.15
C GLY A 348 19.23 1.08 8.32
N GLU A 349 19.01 2.28 7.80
CA GLU A 349 17.67 2.86 7.65
C GLU A 349 17.06 2.45 6.31
N VAL A 350 15.74 2.54 6.23
CA VAL A 350 14.97 2.33 5.01
C VAL A 350 14.07 3.53 4.76
N HIS A 351 13.94 3.95 3.49
CA HIS A 351 12.89 4.88 3.11
C HIS A 351 11.65 4.11 2.63
N TYR A 352 10.50 4.43 3.22
CA TYR A 352 9.21 3.87 2.87
C TYR A 352 8.32 4.92 2.21
N SER A 353 7.40 4.44 1.37
CA SER A 353 6.30 5.19 0.78
C SER A 353 5.00 4.37 0.88
N THR A 354 3.90 4.84 0.27
CA THR A 354 2.58 4.19 0.28
C THR A 354 1.93 4.34 1.65
N PHE A 355 1.71 5.60 2.04
CA PHE A 355 1.06 5.97 3.28
C PHE A 355 -0.38 6.42 3.00
N SER A 356 -1.32 5.46 3.07
CA SER A 356 -2.77 5.71 2.94
C SER A 356 -3.37 6.19 4.26
N LEU A 357 -2.92 7.36 4.71
CA LEU A 357 -2.96 7.69 6.14
C LEU A 357 -4.36 7.83 6.67
N TRP A 358 -5.29 8.41 5.91
CA TRP A 358 -6.71 8.55 6.29
C TRP A 358 -7.35 7.23 6.72
N ASP A 359 -6.89 6.09 6.17
CA ASP A 359 -7.30 4.76 6.61
C ASP A 359 -6.36 4.21 7.70
N THR A 360 -5.04 4.26 7.44
CA THR A 360 -4.07 3.45 8.18
C THR A 360 -3.78 3.97 9.58
N PHE A 361 -3.98 5.27 9.87
CA PHE A 361 -3.78 5.81 11.23
C PHE A 361 -4.74 5.16 12.24
N ARG A 362 -5.92 4.71 11.77
CA ARG A 362 -7.02 4.21 12.61
C ARG A 362 -6.69 2.88 13.28
N ALA A 363 -5.98 1.98 12.59
CA ALA A 363 -5.74 0.62 13.07
C ALA A 363 -4.42 -0.01 12.60
N ALA A 364 -4.01 0.20 11.34
CA ALA A 364 -2.79 -0.41 10.81
C ALA A 364 -1.53 0.13 11.51
N HIS A 365 -1.38 1.46 11.63
CA HIS A 365 -0.27 2.05 12.37
C HIS A 365 -0.27 1.67 13.87
N PRO A 366 -1.41 1.71 14.59
CA PRO A 366 -1.50 1.13 15.93
C PRO A 366 -1.05 -0.33 16.01
N LEU A 367 -1.45 -1.19 15.06
CA LEU A 367 -0.98 -2.58 14.98
C LEU A 367 0.55 -2.65 14.81
N TYR A 368 1.13 -1.82 13.92
CA TYR A 368 2.58 -1.79 13.71
C TYR A 368 3.34 -1.42 14.98
N THR A 369 2.79 -0.57 15.86
CA THR A 369 3.43 -0.29 17.16
C THR A 369 3.46 -1.49 18.10
N LEU A 370 2.66 -2.53 17.86
CA LEU A 370 2.67 -3.77 18.64
C LEU A 370 3.63 -4.82 18.05
N ILE A 371 3.62 -4.98 16.72
CA ILE A 371 4.27 -6.12 16.06
C ILE A 371 5.41 -5.75 15.10
N HIS A 372 5.62 -4.47 14.77
CA HIS A 372 6.70 -3.99 13.90
C HIS A 372 7.43 -2.79 14.47
N THR A 373 7.67 -2.77 15.79
CA THR A 373 8.34 -1.66 16.50
C THR A 373 9.67 -1.24 15.86
N HIS A 374 10.43 -2.17 15.30
CA HIS A 374 11.69 -1.90 14.59
C HIS A 374 11.54 -1.14 13.26
N ARG A 375 10.34 -1.12 12.64
CA ARG A 375 10.07 -0.37 11.40
C ARG A 375 9.50 1.02 11.64
N ILE A 376 8.91 1.24 12.82
CA ILE A 376 8.27 2.51 13.15
C ILE A 376 9.22 3.72 12.98
N PRO A 377 10.50 3.67 13.40
CA PRO A 377 11.42 4.77 13.18
C PRO A 377 11.60 5.12 11.70
N ASP A 378 11.66 4.11 10.82
CA ASP A 378 11.81 4.33 9.37
C ASP A 378 10.54 4.91 8.75
N PHE A 379 9.36 4.49 9.21
CA PHE A 379 8.09 5.10 8.77
C PHE A 379 8.01 6.56 9.17
N VAL A 380 8.28 6.87 10.44
CA VAL A 380 8.27 8.25 10.97
C VAL A 380 9.30 9.12 10.26
N LYS A 381 10.54 8.65 10.10
CA LYS A 381 11.58 9.36 9.36
C LYS A 381 11.19 9.57 7.90
N SER A 382 10.51 8.62 7.27
CA SER A 382 10.04 8.77 5.88
C SER A 382 8.98 9.85 5.73
N MET A 383 8.04 9.94 6.68
CA MET A 383 7.07 11.04 6.73
C MET A 383 7.76 12.39 6.98
N MET A 384 8.72 12.44 7.91
CA MET A 384 9.47 13.65 8.23
C MET A 384 10.37 14.12 7.08
N ARG A 385 10.92 13.21 6.27
CA ARG A 385 11.65 13.58 5.04
C ARG A 385 10.75 14.34 4.06
N GLN A 386 9.46 13.99 3.94
CA GLN A 386 8.55 14.81 3.14
C GLN A 386 8.39 16.20 3.74
N TYR A 387 8.24 16.32 5.05
CA TYR A 387 8.22 17.63 5.70
C TYR A 387 9.47 18.46 5.38
N ASP A 388 10.67 17.87 5.49
CA ASP A 388 11.94 18.57 5.25
C ASP A 388 12.10 19.08 3.81
N TYR A 389 11.57 18.36 2.81
CA TYR A 389 11.78 18.67 1.39
C TYR A 389 10.55 19.25 0.68
N TYR A 390 9.35 19.09 1.25
CA TYR A 390 8.08 19.55 0.69
C TYR A 390 7.42 20.66 1.50
N GLY A 391 7.68 20.73 2.81
CA GLY A 391 7.21 21.77 3.72
C GLY A 391 6.15 21.34 4.74
N TYR A 392 5.49 20.19 4.53
CA TYR A 392 4.51 19.60 5.46
C TYR A 392 4.53 18.07 5.37
N LEU A 393 4.05 17.43 6.44
CA LEU A 393 3.93 15.98 6.54
C LEU A 393 2.95 15.41 5.50
N PRO A 394 3.06 14.11 5.17
CA PRO A 394 2.16 13.49 4.21
C PRO A 394 0.69 13.48 4.61
N VAL A 395 -0.17 13.78 3.65
CA VAL A 395 -1.63 13.54 3.69
C VAL A 395 -1.91 12.16 3.11
N TRP A 396 -1.57 11.94 1.84
CA TRP A 396 -1.43 10.61 1.23
C TRP A 396 -0.12 10.54 0.47
N GLN A 397 0.75 9.57 0.80
CA GLN A 397 2.01 9.45 0.07
C GLN A 397 2.00 8.29 -0.91
N LEU A 398 2.31 8.57 -2.17
CA LEU A 398 2.50 7.59 -3.24
C LEU A 398 3.82 7.82 -3.96
N TRP A 399 4.66 6.79 -4.08
CA TRP A 399 5.98 6.89 -4.73
C TRP A 399 6.81 8.10 -4.26
N GLY A 400 6.88 8.30 -2.94
CA GLY A 400 7.70 9.32 -2.28
C GLY A 400 7.14 10.76 -2.33
N GLN A 401 5.91 10.95 -2.82
CA GLN A 401 5.30 12.28 -2.94
C GLN A 401 3.82 12.31 -2.56
N ASP A 402 3.31 13.50 -2.24
CA ASP A 402 1.92 13.69 -1.84
C ASP A 402 0.96 13.78 -3.05
N ASN A 403 -0.20 13.13 -2.92
CA ASN A 403 -1.32 13.25 -3.85
C ASN A 403 -2.59 13.89 -3.24
N TYR A 404 -2.54 14.26 -1.95
CA TYR A 404 -3.59 14.93 -1.17
C TYR A 404 -4.86 14.12 -0.84
N CYS A 405 -4.86 12.82 -1.09
CA CYS A 405 -5.93 11.92 -0.67
C CYS A 405 -5.91 11.66 0.87
N MET A 406 -6.98 11.66 1.63
CA MET A 406 -8.32 12.16 1.40
C MET A 406 -8.44 13.56 2.02
N ILE A 407 -8.57 13.60 3.35
CA ILE A 407 -8.67 14.81 4.18
C ILE A 407 -7.85 14.63 5.46
N GLY A 408 -7.69 15.70 6.23
CA GLY A 408 -6.95 15.69 7.49
C GLY A 408 -5.43 15.58 7.30
N ASN A 409 -4.69 15.61 8.41
CA ASN A 409 -3.23 15.59 8.42
C ASN A 409 -2.73 14.38 9.20
N HIS A 410 -3.17 13.20 8.77
CA HIS A 410 -3.11 11.98 9.58
C HIS A 410 -1.72 11.32 9.72
N SER A 411 -0.67 11.93 9.18
CA SER A 411 0.70 11.64 9.65
C SER A 411 0.88 12.01 11.13
N ILE A 412 0.18 13.05 11.59
CA ILE A 412 0.27 13.56 12.97
C ILE A 412 -0.07 12.46 14.00
N PRO A 413 -1.26 11.83 14.00
CA PRO A 413 -1.58 10.78 14.96
C PRO A 413 -0.58 9.61 14.92
N VAL A 414 -0.05 9.26 13.74
CA VAL A 414 0.95 8.18 13.61
C VAL A 414 2.26 8.53 14.31
N ILE A 415 2.79 9.73 14.06
CA ILE A 415 4.05 10.20 14.66
C ILE A 415 3.86 10.39 16.17
N VAL A 416 2.76 11.02 16.58
CA VAL A 416 2.46 11.26 18.00
C VAL A 416 2.30 9.93 18.74
N ASP A 417 1.60 8.94 18.19
CA ASP A 417 1.44 7.62 18.81
C ASP A 417 2.81 6.94 19.04
N ALA A 418 3.69 6.98 18.04
CA ALA A 418 5.04 6.43 18.15
C ALA A 418 5.87 7.14 19.25
N VAL A 419 5.83 8.47 19.30
CA VAL A 419 6.55 9.27 20.30
C VAL A 419 5.99 9.03 21.71
N LEU A 420 4.67 9.08 21.88
CA LEU A 420 4.03 8.87 23.19
C LEU A 420 4.32 7.46 23.74
N LYS A 421 4.36 6.44 22.87
CA LYS A 421 4.74 5.06 23.23
C LYS A 421 6.24 4.85 23.45
N GLY A 422 7.06 5.89 23.24
CA GLY A 422 8.51 5.83 23.49
C GLY A 422 9.27 4.95 22.50
N VAL A 423 8.86 4.94 21.23
CA VAL A 423 9.58 4.21 20.17
C VAL A 423 11.01 4.78 20.04
N ALA A 424 12.01 3.93 20.24
CA ALA A 424 13.41 4.32 20.12
C ALA A 424 13.79 4.69 18.68
N GLY A 425 14.66 5.69 18.51
CA GLY A 425 15.16 6.12 17.19
C GLY A 425 14.33 7.19 16.48
N VAL A 426 13.29 7.71 17.13
CA VAL A 426 12.55 8.91 16.72
C VAL A 426 13.08 10.12 17.50
N ASP A 427 13.47 11.18 16.79
CA ASP A 427 13.83 12.46 17.40
C ASP A 427 12.54 13.22 17.77
N GLU A 428 12.23 13.31 19.07
CA GLU A 428 10.97 13.89 19.54
C GLU A 428 10.83 15.39 19.24
N GLU A 429 11.93 16.15 19.31
CA GLU A 429 11.90 17.60 19.02
C GLU A 429 11.74 17.85 17.52
N LYS A 430 12.46 17.10 16.68
CA LYS A 430 12.27 17.19 15.22
C LYS A 430 10.88 16.68 14.79
N ALA A 431 10.36 15.64 15.45
CA ALA A 431 8.99 15.18 15.24
C ALA A 431 7.97 16.27 15.60
N TYR A 432 8.18 16.97 16.72
CA TYR A 432 7.34 18.10 17.10
C TYR A 432 7.41 19.25 16.10
N GLU A 433 8.60 19.63 15.65
CA GLU A 433 8.78 20.65 14.61
C GLU A 433 7.95 20.34 13.36
N ALA A 434 8.05 19.11 12.85
CA ALA A 434 7.29 18.68 11.67
C ALA A 434 5.78 18.67 11.92
N VAL A 435 5.33 18.13 13.05
CA VAL A 435 3.91 18.06 13.45
C VAL A 435 3.32 19.47 13.64
N PHE A 436 4.02 20.34 14.36
CA PHE A 436 3.61 21.71 14.63
C PHE A 436 3.48 22.49 13.32
N ASN A 437 4.52 22.51 12.49
CA ASN A 437 4.52 23.28 11.25
C ASN A 437 3.47 22.78 10.25
N SER A 438 3.24 21.46 10.17
CA SER A 438 2.15 20.89 9.34
C SER A 438 0.75 21.22 9.87
N SER A 439 0.65 21.80 11.07
CA SER A 439 -0.63 22.19 11.70
C SER A 439 -0.84 23.71 11.74
N ILE A 440 0.09 24.50 11.19
CA ILE A 440 0.00 25.96 11.13
C ILE A 440 0.30 26.55 9.74
N VAL A 441 1.04 25.83 8.88
CA VAL A 441 1.32 26.25 7.50
C VAL A 441 0.21 25.77 6.60
N SER A 442 -0.62 26.69 6.10
CA SER A 442 -1.76 26.34 5.25
C SER A 442 -1.35 25.70 3.93
N HIS A 443 -2.10 24.66 3.55
CA HIS A 443 -1.92 23.88 2.33
C HIS A 443 -3.29 23.35 1.84
N PRO A 444 -3.39 22.63 0.70
CA PRO A 444 -4.67 22.12 0.22
C PRO A 444 -5.44 21.36 1.30
N ASN A 445 -6.75 21.65 1.39
CA ASN A 445 -7.68 21.11 2.40
C ASN A 445 -7.38 21.47 3.87
N SER A 446 -6.41 22.34 4.14
CA SER A 446 -6.06 22.80 5.50
C SER A 446 -5.78 24.31 5.55
N PRO A 447 -6.79 25.18 5.34
CA PRO A 447 -6.63 26.62 5.49
C PRO A 447 -6.64 27.00 6.99
N PHE A 448 -5.49 26.93 7.66
CA PHE A 448 -5.37 27.12 9.12
C PHE A 448 -5.75 28.54 9.58
N GLU A 449 -5.59 29.57 8.74
CA GLU A 449 -6.07 30.92 9.09
C GLU A 449 -7.60 30.97 9.14
N VAL A 450 -8.28 30.22 8.26
CA VAL A 450 -9.74 30.07 8.29
C VAL A 450 -10.16 29.25 9.52
N TRP A 451 -9.46 28.14 9.76
CA TRP A 451 -9.68 27.26 10.90
C TRP A 451 -9.66 28.03 12.23
N GLU A 452 -8.63 28.84 12.46
CA GLU A 452 -8.49 29.61 13.70
C GLU A 452 -9.43 30.81 13.79
N LYS A 453 -9.73 31.47 12.66
CA LYS A 453 -10.65 32.61 12.63
C LYS A 453 -12.07 32.21 13.02
N TYR A 454 -12.58 31.11 12.47
CA TYR A 454 -13.98 30.71 12.65
C TYR A 454 -14.16 29.65 13.73
N GLY A 455 -13.13 28.87 14.04
CA GLY A 455 -13.25 27.71 14.92
C GLY A 455 -13.98 26.53 14.27
N TYR A 456 -14.10 26.52 12.94
CA TYR A 456 -14.64 25.43 12.11
C TYR A 456 -14.28 25.72 10.64
N MET A 457 -14.44 24.76 9.74
CA MET A 457 -14.35 25.01 8.30
C MET A 457 -15.71 25.47 7.76
N PRO A 458 -15.86 26.69 7.20
CA PRO A 458 -17.11 27.08 6.56
C PRO A 458 -17.27 26.40 5.19
N GLU A 459 -18.41 25.77 4.90
CA GLU A 459 -18.59 24.97 3.67
C GLU A 459 -18.48 25.80 2.38
N ASN A 460 -18.86 27.09 2.43
CA ASN A 460 -18.71 28.00 1.29
C ASN A 460 -17.28 28.49 1.05
N ILE A 461 -16.34 28.18 1.96
CA ILE A 461 -14.91 28.47 1.82
C ILE A 461 -14.12 27.18 1.55
N GLN A 462 -14.39 26.13 2.33
CA GLN A 462 -13.74 24.83 2.24
C GLN A 462 -14.81 23.74 2.23
N THR A 463 -14.95 23.05 1.10
CA THR A 463 -15.87 21.90 0.99
C THR A 463 -15.39 20.70 1.82
N GLN A 464 -16.26 19.73 2.07
CA GLN A 464 -16.04 18.64 3.03
C GLN A 464 -15.86 19.17 4.46
N SER A 465 -16.46 20.33 4.73
CA SER A 465 -16.22 21.14 5.92
C SER A 465 -16.42 20.40 7.24
N VAL A 466 -17.48 19.61 7.36
CA VAL A 466 -17.83 18.95 8.62
C VAL A 466 -16.86 17.81 8.88
N SER A 467 -16.58 16.98 7.88
CA SER A 467 -15.58 15.91 7.97
C SER A 467 -14.20 16.48 8.32
N ILE A 468 -13.72 17.49 7.58
CA ILE A 468 -12.44 18.14 7.88
C ILE A 468 -12.43 18.73 9.29
N THR A 469 -13.50 19.37 9.74
CA THR A 469 -13.58 19.95 11.10
C THR A 469 -13.44 18.87 12.18
N LEU A 470 -14.11 17.72 12.00
CA LEU A 470 -14.06 16.63 12.98
C LEU A 470 -12.68 15.95 13.00
N GLU A 471 -12.11 15.68 11.81
CA GLU A 471 -10.84 14.99 11.68
C GLU A 471 -9.64 15.86 12.04
N GLN A 472 -9.61 17.12 11.61
CA GLN A 472 -8.57 18.09 12.01
C GLN A 472 -8.61 18.37 13.51
N ALA A 473 -9.79 18.40 14.14
CA ALA A 473 -9.88 18.56 15.59
C ALA A 473 -9.27 17.36 16.35
N PHE A 474 -9.33 16.16 15.79
CA PHE A 474 -8.61 15.00 16.32
C PHE A 474 -7.10 15.12 16.11
N ASP A 475 -6.65 15.52 14.92
CA ASP A 475 -5.23 15.75 14.65
C ASP A 475 -4.65 16.82 15.59
N ASP A 476 -5.38 17.93 15.83
CA ASP A 476 -5.00 18.98 16.76
C ASP A 476 -4.91 18.47 18.21
N TRP A 477 -5.78 17.54 18.62
CA TRP A 477 -5.62 16.86 19.92
C TRP A 477 -4.28 16.12 19.98
N CYS A 478 -3.91 15.37 18.95
CA CYS A 478 -2.61 14.70 18.89
C CYS A 478 -1.44 15.69 19.00
N VAL A 479 -1.49 16.84 18.31
CA VAL A 479 -0.48 17.90 18.45
C VAL A 479 -0.38 18.37 19.90
N ALA A 480 -1.52 18.61 20.55
CA ALA A 480 -1.55 19.03 21.95
C ALA A 480 -0.89 17.98 22.86
N GLN A 481 -1.18 16.70 22.65
CA GLN A 481 -0.59 15.63 23.46
C GLN A 481 0.93 15.54 23.31
N LEU A 482 1.47 15.79 22.11
CA LEU A 482 2.91 15.86 21.89
C LEU A 482 3.52 17.12 22.54
N ALA A 483 2.87 18.28 22.40
CA ALA A 483 3.30 19.51 23.06
C ALA A 483 3.36 19.32 24.59
N LYS A 484 2.36 18.64 25.17
CA LYS A 484 2.34 18.30 26.60
C LYS A 484 3.50 17.42 27.01
N ARG A 485 3.83 16.40 26.22
CA ARG A 485 4.98 15.52 26.48
C ARG A 485 6.29 16.29 26.54
N LEU A 486 6.46 17.30 25.69
CA LEU A 486 7.67 18.11 25.60
C LEU A 486 7.64 19.36 26.49
N GLY A 487 6.63 19.52 27.36
CA GLY A 487 6.52 20.67 28.26
C GLY A 487 6.21 22.01 27.58
N LYS A 488 5.69 21.98 26.34
CA LYS A 488 5.35 23.18 25.56
C LYS A 488 3.93 23.65 25.89
N GLU A 489 3.75 24.21 27.08
CA GLU A 489 2.43 24.51 27.67
C GLU A 489 1.57 25.50 26.84
N LYS A 490 2.19 26.52 26.24
CA LYS A 490 1.49 27.48 25.37
C LYS A 490 0.85 26.77 24.17
N ASP A 491 1.61 25.88 23.53
CA ASP A 491 1.17 25.17 22.34
C ASP A 491 0.14 24.10 22.72
N TYR A 492 0.34 23.39 23.84
CA TYR A 492 -0.68 22.49 24.41
C TYR A 492 -2.04 23.19 24.56
N ASN A 493 -2.07 24.35 25.21
CA ASN A 493 -3.31 25.09 25.43
C ASN A 493 -3.94 25.57 24.10
N HIS A 494 -3.12 26.01 23.15
CA HIS A 494 -3.57 26.43 21.82
C HIS A 494 -4.23 25.26 21.05
N PHE A 495 -3.56 24.13 20.92
CA PHE A 495 -4.07 22.98 20.18
C PHE A 495 -5.20 22.25 20.91
N MET A 496 -5.23 22.26 22.26
CA MET A 496 -6.40 21.79 23.00
C MET A 496 -7.65 22.62 22.69
N LYS A 497 -7.53 23.96 22.57
CA LYS A 497 -8.65 24.80 22.15
C LYS A 497 -9.14 24.42 20.75
N ARG A 498 -8.22 24.23 19.78
CA ARG A 498 -8.56 23.82 18.42
C ARG A 498 -9.20 22.42 18.37
N SER A 499 -8.73 21.50 19.21
CA SER A 499 -9.30 20.15 19.32
C SER A 499 -10.76 20.09 19.75
N ALA A 500 -11.29 21.18 20.32
CA ALA A 500 -12.68 21.34 20.73
C ALA A 500 -13.57 22.00 19.67
N PHE A 501 -13.04 22.34 18.49
CA PHE A 501 -13.75 23.05 17.42
C PHE A 501 -14.93 22.26 16.83
N TYR A 502 -14.97 20.92 16.98
CA TYR A 502 -16.14 20.10 16.63
C TYR A 502 -17.44 20.65 17.27
N ARG A 503 -17.37 21.25 18.46
CA ARG A 503 -18.53 21.84 19.16
C ARG A 503 -19.20 22.94 18.34
N ASN A 504 -18.44 23.69 17.54
CA ASN A 504 -18.94 24.84 16.80
C ASN A 504 -19.88 24.43 15.64
N LEU A 505 -19.80 23.17 15.20
CA LEU A 505 -20.70 22.59 14.21
C LEU A 505 -21.79 21.70 14.81
N PHE A 506 -21.86 21.53 16.14
CA PHE A 506 -22.94 20.77 16.77
C PHE A 506 -24.24 21.60 16.81
N ASN A 507 -25.23 21.22 16.02
CA ASN A 507 -26.54 21.85 16.05
C ASN A 507 -27.44 21.13 17.06
N SER A 508 -27.74 21.77 18.19
CA SER A 508 -28.57 21.19 19.25
C SER A 508 -30.03 20.94 18.83
N LYS A 509 -30.54 21.60 17.79
CA LYS A 509 -31.92 21.38 17.29
C LYS A 509 -32.03 20.05 16.53
N THR A 510 -31.06 19.74 15.68
CA THR A 510 -31.03 18.49 14.89
C THR A 510 -30.31 17.37 15.64
N GLY A 511 -29.43 17.72 16.58
CA GLY A 511 -28.55 16.81 17.31
C GLY A 511 -27.43 16.24 16.45
N PHE A 512 -27.05 16.91 15.34
CA PHE A 512 -25.95 16.48 14.46
C PHE A 512 -24.87 17.55 14.33
N PHE A 513 -23.70 17.11 13.89
CA PHE A 513 -22.74 18.03 13.28
C PHE A 513 -23.30 18.46 11.91
N GLN A 514 -23.50 19.76 11.72
CA GLN A 514 -24.12 20.34 10.52
C GLN A 514 -23.19 21.44 9.96
N PRO A 515 -23.07 21.59 8.64
CA PRO A 515 -22.24 22.66 8.07
C PRO A 515 -22.79 24.06 8.39
N LYS A 516 -21.86 25.01 8.50
CA LYS A 516 -22.13 26.44 8.54
C LYS A 516 -21.43 27.16 7.40
N ASN A 517 -21.93 28.34 7.04
CA ASN A 517 -21.21 29.28 6.18
C ASN A 517 -20.29 30.21 7.00
N ASP A 518 -19.57 31.08 6.30
CA ASP A 518 -18.66 32.08 6.87
C ASP A 518 -19.35 33.22 7.65
N LYS A 519 -20.68 33.30 7.60
CA LYS A 519 -21.50 34.20 8.43
C LYS A 519 -21.96 33.55 9.74
N GLY A 520 -21.66 32.27 9.95
CA GLY A 520 -22.09 31.51 11.13
C GLY A 520 -23.49 30.91 11.03
N GLU A 521 -24.12 30.98 9.86
CA GLU A 521 -25.47 30.46 9.62
C GLU A 521 -25.41 28.98 9.26
N TRP A 522 -26.33 28.18 9.80
CA TRP A 522 -26.49 26.77 9.41
C TRP A 522 -26.96 26.67 7.96
N ILE A 523 -26.38 25.75 7.19
CA ILE A 523 -26.83 25.51 5.81
C ILE A 523 -28.12 24.69 5.83
N GLU A 524 -29.14 25.19 5.16
CA GLU A 524 -30.45 24.56 4.99
C GLU A 524 -30.83 24.47 3.49
N PRO A 525 -31.55 23.42 3.05
CA PRO A 525 -32.02 22.28 3.86
C PRO A 525 -30.88 21.32 4.25
N PHE A 526 -31.07 20.61 5.37
CA PHE A 526 -30.13 19.60 5.87
C PHE A 526 -30.80 18.23 5.97
N ASP A 527 -30.20 17.23 5.32
CA ASP A 527 -30.61 15.83 5.38
C ASP A 527 -29.42 15.01 5.92
N PRO A 528 -29.52 14.40 7.12
CA PRO A 528 -28.44 13.65 7.72
C PRO A 528 -28.13 12.33 6.99
N TYR A 529 -29.00 11.87 6.09
CA TYR A 529 -28.81 10.65 5.30
C TYR A 529 -28.15 10.89 3.94
N LYS A 530 -28.11 12.14 3.47
CA LYS A 530 -27.53 12.46 2.18
C LYS A 530 -26.03 12.18 2.20
N TYR A 531 -25.60 11.36 1.24
CA TYR A 531 -24.21 10.95 1.08
C TYR A 531 -23.41 12.04 0.36
N GLY A 532 -22.25 12.38 0.90
CA GLY A 532 -21.23 13.18 0.24
C GLY A 532 -20.15 12.32 -0.39
N ALA A 533 -19.53 12.87 -1.44
CA ALA A 533 -18.37 12.28 -2.11
C ALA A 533 -17.11 13.10 -1.77
N ASN A 534 -16.22 13.28 -2.73
CA ASN A 534 -14.96 13.99 -2.57
C ASN A 534 -15.07 15.44 -3.07
N GLY A 535 -15.80 16.27 -2.31
CA GLY A 535 -16.05 17.69 -2.61
C GLY A 535 -17.47 18.01 -3.10
N GLY A 536 -17.86 19.28 -2.97
CA GLY A 536 -19.21 19.77 -3.28
C GLY A 536 -20.26 19.44 -2.21
N TYR A 537 -19.85 18.84 -1.10
CA TYR A 537 -20.71 18.48 0.03
C TYR A 537 -19.88 18.46 1.34
N PRO A 538 -20.48 18.70 2.52
CA PRO A 538 -19.76 18.81 3.80
C PRO A 538 -19.20 17.50 4.38
N PHE A 539 -19.60 16.34 3.86
CA PHE A 539 -19.16 15.03 4.35
C PHE A 539 -18.34 14.29 3.29
N THR A 540 -17.23 13.68 3.68
CA THR A 540 -16.33 12.91 2.81
C THR A 540 -16.72 11.44 2.79
N GLU A 541 -17.13 10.92 1.62
CA GLU A 541 -17.51 9.51 1.42
C GLU A 541 -18.44 8.96 2.51
N GLY A 542 -19.41 9.77 2.91
CA GLY A 542 -20.30 9.43 4.01
C GLY A 542 -21.41 10.44 4.22
N ASN A 543 -22.17 10.25 5.28
CA ASN A 543 -23.27 11.13 5.68
C ASN A 543 -23.11 11.61 7.14
N ALA A 544 -24.03 12.45 7.61
CA ALA A 544 -23.97 13.01 8.96
C ALA A 544 -24.15 11.95 10.06
N TRP A 545 -24.89 10.88 9.79
CA TRP A 545 -25.06 9.76 10.72
C TRP A 545 -23.75 9.03 11.00
N GLN A 546 -22.95 8.81 9.96
CA GLN A 546 -21.66 8.15 10.07
C GLN A 546 -20.63 9.06 10.75
N TYR A 547 -20.51 10.32 10.31
CA TYR A 547 -19.55 11.28 10.88
C TYR A 547 -19.90 11.75 12.29
N PHE A 548 -21.16 11.61 12.74
CA PHE A 548 -21.58 11.95 14.10
C PHE A 548 -20.66 11.36 15.19
N TRP A 549 -20.14 10.16 14.95
CA TRP A 549 -19.36 9.42 15.95
C TRP A 549 -17.91 9.87 16.05
N TYR A 550 -17.44 10.75 15.16
CA TYR A 550 -16.03 11.08 15.01
C TYR A 550 -15.55 12.19 15.96
N VAL A 551 -15.60 11.91 17.27
CA VAL A 551 -14.95 12.71 18.32
C VAL A 551 -14.14 11.78 19.25
N PRO A 552 -13.22 10.96 18.71
CA PRO A 552 -12.51 9.93 19.49
C PRO A 552 -11.68 10.52 20.65
N GLN A 553 -11.22 11.77 20.51
CA GLN A 553 -10.47 12.48 21.54
C GLN A 553 -11.29 12.84 22.78
N ASN A 554 -12.64 12.90 22.67
CA ASN A 554 -13.49 13.34 23.77
C ASN A 554 -14.93 12.77 23.72
N ILE A 555 -15.03 11.45 23.79
CA ILE A 555 -16.33 10.74 23.87
C ILE A 555 -17.22 11.21 25.04
N PRO A 556 -16.71 11.47 26.26
CA PRO A 556 -17.53 11.99 27.35
C PRO A 556 -18.25 13.29 27.00
N ASP A 557 -17.59 14.17 26.24
CA ASP A 557 -18.21 15.40 25.79
C ASP A 557 -19.23 15.19 24.67
N LEU A 558 -18.96 14.29 23.71
CA LEU A 558 -19.95 13.93 22.70
C LEU A 558 -21.23 13.37 23.36
N ILE A 559 -21.10 12.55 24.41
CA ILE A 559 -22.23 12.07 25.22
C ILE A 559 -22.99 13.26 25.83
N SER A 560 -22.27 14.24 26.39
CA SER A 560 -22.88 15.45 26.97
C SER A 560 -23.65 16.25 25.91
N LEU A 561 -23.05 16.51 24.75
CA LEU A 561 -23.70 17.20 23.62
C LEU A 561 -24.96 16.48 23.14
N THR A 562 -24.96 15.14 23.18
CA THR A 562 -26.10 14.31 22.76
C THR A 562 -27.26 14.32 23.76
N GLY A 563 -27.09 14.88 24.96
CA GLY A 563 -28.09 14.86 26.03
C GLY A 563 -27.90 13.74 27.06
N GLY A 564 -26.67 13.26 27.24
CA GLY A 564 -26.29 12.26 28.23
C GLY A 564 -26.40 10.82 27.73
N ASN A 565 -26.02 9.87 28.62
CA ASN A 565 -25.86 8.45 28.29
C ASN A 565 -27.08 7.82 27.61
N LYS A 566 -28.30 8.15 28.07
CA LYS A 566 -29.54 7.57 27.54
C LYS A 566 -29.77 8.00 26.08
N ALA A 567 -29.61 9.29 25.78
CA ALA A 567 -29.80 9.82 24.43
C ALA A 567 -28.71 9.33 23.47
N PHE A 568 -27.45 9.26 23.94
CA PHE A 568 -26.34 8.71 23.18
C PHE A 568 -26.57 7.23 22.80
N LEU A 569 -27.05 6.41 23.75
CA LEU A 569 -27.40 5.01 23.48
C LEU A 569 -28.55 4.88 22.49
N CYS A 570 -29.62 5.67 22.65
CA CYS A 570 -30.74 5.68 21.70
C CYS A 570 -30.28 6.02 20.27
N ARG A 571 -29.38 7.01 20.12
CA ARG A 571 -28.79 7.37 18.83
C ARG A 571 -27.96 6.23 18.24
N LYS A 572 -27.18 5.53 19.06
CA LYS A 572 -26.37 4.37 18.62
C LYS A 572 -27.26 3.25 18.10
N VAL A 573 -28.35 2.94 18.80
CA VAL A 573 -29.36 1.96 18.35
C VAL A 573 -30.00 2.42 17.05
N GLY A 574 -30.37 3.71 16.94
CA GLY A 574 -30.91 4.29 15.71
C GLY A 574 -29.96 4.15 14.53
N TYR A 575 -28.67 4.43 14.71
CA TYR A 575 -27.65 4.25 13.68
C TYR A 575 -27.49 2.78 13.24
N ILE A 576 -27.42 1.85 14.18
CA ILE A 576 -27.29 0.41 13.86
C ILE A 576 -28.50 -0.11 13.06
N LEU A 577 -29.70 0.39 13.35
CA LEU A 577 -30.93 -0.08 12.72
C LEU A 577 -31.27 0.65 11.41
N TYR A 578 -30.87 1.91 11.27
CA TYR A 578 -31.39 2.80 10.22
C TYR A 578 -30.35 3.71 9.57
N GLY A 579 -29.12 3.76 10.07
CA GLY A 579 -28.08 4.72 9.69
C GLY A 579 -27.01 4.20 8.74
#